data_AF-A0A1D7QIM8-F1
#
_entry.id   AF-A0A1D7QIM8-F1
#
_cell.length_a   1.000
_cell.length_b   1.000
_cell.length_c   1.000
_cell.angle_alpha   90.00
_cell.angle_beta   90.00
_cell.angle_gamma   90.00
#
_symmetry.space_group_name_H-M   'P 1'
#
loop_
_entity.id
_entity.type
_entity.pdbx_description
1 polymer ?
#
loop_
_entity_poly.entity_id
_entity_poly.type
_entity_poly.pdbx_seq_one_letter_code
_entity_poly.pdbx_strand_id
1 'polypeptide(L)'
;MKPINAQELSKSYRLFVLNFILLTSFAILCVYLFFVASKFEYQLLEKEVKQTEMLLSKRKEINTNFDVILQRFQQLSKYTSIGSAEMNNQAIMLEDIQNKNFRIREIIKEQKSEASSFQLYKKMTDDVAQMASIQDSLFGTKFQIANLKSQLESCLRTNQAATKKLKSGIFK
;
A
#
# COMPACT_ATOMS: atom_id res chain seq x y z
N MET A 1 -8.42 70.21 -61.39
CA MET A 1 -8.53 69.08 -60.45
C MET A 1 -8.78 67.81 -61.27
N LYS A 2 -7.90 66.80 -61.17
CA LYS A 2 -8.04 65.56 -61.95
C LYS A 2 -9.30 64.81 -61.51
N PRO A 3 -10.15 64.32 -62.42
CA PRO A 3 -11.34 63.57 -62.06
C PRO A 3 -10.90 62.28 -61.36
N ILE A 4 -11.43 62.06 -60.15
CA ILE A 4 -11.19 60.87 -59.35
C ILE A 4 -11.76 59.68 -60.12
N ASN A 5 -10.89 58.74 -60.48
CA ASN A 5 -11.27 57.50 -61.15
C ASN A 5 -12.03 56.59 -60.17
N ALA A 6 -13.34 56.80 -60.04
CA ALA A 6 -14.21 56.13 -59.06
C ALA A 6 -14.20 54.60 -59.15
N GLN A 7 -13.82 54.04 -60.31
CA GLN A 7 -13.72 52.60 -60.52
C GLN A 7 -12.49 51.98 -59.83
N GLU A 8 -11.34 52.65 -59.86
CA GLU A 8 -10.13 52.16 -59.15
C GLU A 8 -10.30 52.28 -57.62
N LEU A 9 -10.95 53.36 -57.17
CA LEU A 9 -11.21 53.57 -55.75
C LEU A 9 -12.13 52.49 -55.17
N SER A 10 -13.21 52.14 -55.88
CA SER A 10 -14.17 51.11 -55.44
C SER A 10 -13.59 49.69 -55.48
N LYS A 11 -12.70 49.39 -56.45
CA LYS A 11 -11.98 48.11 -56.51
C LYS A 11 -11.01 47.94 -55.35
N SER A 12 -10.22 48.98 -55.05
CA SER A 12 -9.29 48.98 -53.90
C SER A 12 -10.03 48.86 -52.57
N TYR A 13 -11.18 49.52 -52.41
CA TYR A 13 -11.99 49.42 -51.19
C TYR A 13 -12.57 48.01 -51.01
N ARG A 14 -13.05 47.37 -52.08
CA ARG A 14 -13.53 45.97 -52.03
C ARG A 14 -12.41 44.99 -51.64
N LEU A 15 -11.20 45.18 -52.19
CA LEU A 15 -10.05 44.35 -51.83
C LEU A 15 -9.65 44.54 -50.36
N PHE A 16 -9.64 45.79 -49.88
CA PHE A 16 -9.36 46.11 -48.48
C PHE A 16 -10.38 45.47 -47.54
N VAL A 17 -11.68 45.61 -47.83
CA VAL A 17 -12.76 45.00 -47.03
C VAL A 17 -12.66 43.48 -47.02
N LEU A 18 -12.35 42.84 -48.16
CA LEU A 18 -12.18 41.39 -48.23
C LEU A 18 -10.99 40.92 -47.37
N ASN A 19 -9.84 41.59 -47.48
CA ASN A 19 -8.67 41.29 -46.65
C ASN A 19 -8.95 41.51 -45.16
N PHE A 20 -9.69 42.57 -44.81
CA PHE A 20 -10.07 42.85 -43.43
C PHE A 20 -11.00 41.78 -42.85
N ILE A 21 -12.00 41.33 -43.62
CA ILE A 21 -12.90 40.23 -43.21
C ILE A 21 -12.11 38.92 -43.04
N LEU A 22 -11.20 38.62 -43.98
CA LEU A 22 -10.39 37.40 -43.92
C LEU A 22 -9.47 37.40 -42.70
N LEU A 23 -8.80 38.52 -42.43
CA LEU A 23 -7.98 38.70 -41.23
C LEU A 23 -8.80 38.56 -39.94
N THR A 24 -9.99 39.18 -39.90
CA THR A 24 -10.89 39.12 -38.74
C THR A 24 -11.39 37.70 -38.50
N SER A 25 -11.79 36.99 -39.56
CA SER A 25 -12.20 35.58 -39.49
C SER A 25 -11.06 34.69 -39.01
N PHE A 26 -9.84 34.90 -39.51
CA PHE A 26 -8.66 34.16 -39.07
C PHE A 26 -8.34 34.42 -37.59
N ALA A 27 -8.44 35.66 -37.13
CA ALA A 27 -8.26 36.00 -35.72
C ALA A 27 -9.30 35.29 -34.82
N ILE A 28 -10.57 35.28 -35.23
CA ILE A 28 -11.63 34.56 -34.51
C ILE A 28 -11.34 33.04 -34.48
N LEU A 29 -10.90 32.47 -35.61
CA LEU A 29 -10.52 31.06 -35.69
C LEU A 29 -9.35 30.71 -34.76
N CYS A 30 -8.32 31.57 -34.69
CA CYS A 30 -7.20 31.38 -33.77
C CYS A 30 -7.65 31.36 -32.31
N VAL A 31 -8.52 32.31 -31.90
CA VAL A 31 -9.08 32.34 -30.55
C VAL A 31 -9.92 31.09 -30.27
N TYR A 32 -10.73 30.66 -31.23
CA TYR A 32 -11.52 29.43 -31.10
C TYR A 32 -10.63 28.20 -30.91
N LEU A 33 -9.60 28.03 -31.75
CA LEU A 33 -8.66 26.91 -31.64
C LEU A 33 -7.88 26.94 -30.33
N PHE A 34 -7.50 28.13 -29.85
CA PHE A 34 -6.84 28.29 -28.54
C PHE A 34 -7.73 27.74 -27.42
N PHE A 35 -9.00 28.13 -27.35
CA PHE A 35 -9.92 27.62 -26.32
C PHE A 35 -10.17 26.10 -26.45
N VAL A 36 -10.23 25.57 -27.66
CA VAL A 36 -10.37 24.11 -27.89
C VAL A 36 -9.13 23.37 -27.39
N ALA A 37 -7.93 23.84 -27.75
CA ALA A 37 -6.67 23.26 -27.30
C ALA A 37 -6.54 23.30 -25.78
N SER A 38 -6.83 24.44 -25.14
CA SER A 38 -6.80 24.55 -23.69
C SER A 38 -7.77 23.58 -23.02
N LYS A 39 -9.01 23.44 -23.53
CA LYS A 39 -9.97 22.46 -22.97
C LYS A 39 -9.45 21.03 -23.06
N PHE A 40 -8.79 20.67 -24.17
CA PHE A 40 -8.22 19.35 -24.35
C PHE A 40 -7.06 19.10 -23.36
N GLU A 41 -6.17 20.07 -23.20
CA GLU A 41 -5.07 20.00 -22.23
C GLU A 41 -5.58 19.88 -20.79
N TYR A 42 -6.61 20.65 -20.41
CA TYR A 42 -7.23 20.54 -19.09
C TYR A 42 -7.81 19.15 -18.85
N GLN A 43 -8.48 18.55 -19.83
CA GLN A 43 -9.03 17.20 -19.70
C GLN A 43 -7.95 16.13 -19.60
N LEU A 44 -6.84 16.29 -20.32
CA LEU A 44 -5.70 15.38 -20.22
C LEU A 44 -5.06 15.48 -18.84
N LEU A 45 -4.81 16.71 -18.37
CA LEU A 45 -4.24 16.98 -17.06
C LEU A 45 -5.13 16.43 -15.93
N GLU A 46 -6.45 16.63 -16.01
CA GLU A 46 -7.39 16.09 -15.01
C GLU A 46 -7.32 14.56 -14.94
N LYS A 47 -7.17 13.87 -16.08
CA LYS A 47 -7.02 12.41 -16.12
C LYS A 47 -5.71 11.95 -15.46
N GLU A 48 -4.60 12.61 -15.75
CA GLU A 48 -3.30 12.28 -15.15
C GLU A 48 -3.28 12.56 -13.64
N VAL A 49 -3.88 13.66 -13.20
CA VAL A 49 -4.04 13.99 -11.78
C VAL A 49 -4.86 12.91 -11.08
N LYS A 50 -6.02 12.52 -11.62
CA LYS A 50 -6.84 11.45 -11.05
C LYS A 50 -6.12 10.11 -10.96
N GLN A 51 -5.35 9.74 -11.98
CA GLN A 51 -4.54 8.52 -11.96
C GLN A 51 -3.45 8.58 -10.87
N THR A 52 -2.80 9.74 -10.74
CA THR A 52 -1.76 9.97 -9.73
C THR A 52 -2.34 9.94 -8.31
N GLU A 53 -3.49 10.56 -8.09
CA GLU A 53 -4.21 10.51 -6.81
C GLU A 53 -4.63 9.08 -6.45
N MET A 54 -5.17 8.31 -7.40
CA MET A 54 -5.47 6.89 -7.18
C MET A 54 -4.22 6.11 -6.77
N LEU A 55 -3.10 6.29 -7.47
CA LEU A 55 -1.84 5.62 -7.14
C LEU A 55 -1.32 6.03 -5.76
N LEU A 56 -1.40 7.31 -5.42
CA LEU A 56 -0.97 7.83 -4.13
C LEU A 56 -1.85 7.30 -3.00
N SER A 57 -3.17 7.24 -3.20
CA SER A 57 -4.11 6.63 -2.24
C SER A 57 -3.78 5.16 -1.99
N LYS A 58 -3.53 4.38 -3.04
CA LYS A 58 -3.13 2.96 -2.91
C LYS A 58 -1.81 2.80 -2.15
N ARG A 59 -0.80 3.63 -2.46
CA ARG A 59 0.48 3.63 -1.73
C ARG A 59 0.28 3.96 -0.25
N LYS A 60 -0.58 4.93 0.06
CA LYS A 60 -0.92 5.30 1.43
C LYS A 60 -1.60 4.15 2.17
N GLU A 61 -2.53 3.44 1.52
CA GLU A 61 -3.19 2.25 2.09
C GLU A 61 -2.16 1.14 2.37
N ILE A 62 -1.25 0.85 1.43
CA ILE A 62 -0.17 -0.13 1.61
C ILE A 62 0.71 0.24 2.81
N ASN A 63 1.20 1.48 2.87
CA ASN A 63 2.06 1.93 3.96
C ASN A 63 1.36 1.86 5.32
N THR A 64 0.09 2.27 5.38
CA THR A 64 -0.70 2.19 6.62
C THR A 64 -0.83 0.74 7.10
N ASN A 65 -1.04 -0.22 6.18
CA ASN A 65 -1.09 -1.63 6.54
C ASN A 65 0.27 -2.17 7.00
N PHE A 66 1.38 -1.73 6.38
CA PHE A 66 2.72 -2.08 6.85
C PHE A 66 3.03 -1.50 8.24
N ASP A 67 2.59 -0.28 8.55
CA ASP A 67 2.75 0.32 9.87
C ASP A 67 2.02 -0.50 10.95
N VAL A 68 0.80 -0.95 10.65
CA VAL A 68 0.05 -1.85 11.54
C VAL A 68 0.78 -3.18 11.71
N ILE A 69 1.27 -3.80 10.63
CA ILE A 69 2.05 -5.04 10.69
C ILE A 69 3.29 -4.86 11.59
N LEU A 70 4.03 -3.76 11.41
CA LEU A 70 5.21 -3.46 12.22
C LEU A 70 4.84 -3.33 13.70
N GLN A 71 3.77 -2.61 14.02
CA GLN A 71 3.27 -2.48 15.39
C GLN A 71 2.90 -3.84 16.00
N ARG A 72 2.27 -4.73 15.23
CA ARG A 72 1.93 -6.09 15.70
C ARG A 72 3.18 -6.92 15.95
N PHE A 73 4.18 -6.88 15.09
CA PHE A 73 5.46 -7.55 15.34
C PHE A 73 6.17 -7.00 16.59
N GLN A 74 6.13 -5.68 16.82
CA GLN A 74 6.66 -5.07 18.04
C GLN A 74 5.89 -5.47 19.30
N GLN A 75 4.60 -5.78 19.20
CA GLN A 75 3.82 -6.34 20.30
C GLN A 75 4.20 -7.80 20.54
N LEU A 76 4.28 -8.61 19.47
CA LEU A 76 4.69 -10.01 19.51
C LEU A 76 6.09 -10.19 20.13
N SER A 77 7.03 -9.28 19.88
CA SER A 77 8.38 -9.35 20.45
C SER A 77 8.43 -9.11 21.97
N LYS A 78 7.42 -8.43 22.54
CA LYS A 78 7.33 -8.19 23.99
C LYS A 78 6.77 -9.38 24.77
N TYR A 79 6.13 -10.34 24.09
CA TYR A 79 5.58 -11.50 24.78
C TYR A 79 6.66 -12.51 25.15
N THR A 80 6.89 -12.63 26.45
CA THR A 80 7.81 -13.61 27.07
C THR A 80 7.07 -14.71 27.83
N SER A 81 5.78 -14.50 28.13
CA SER A 81 4.93 -15.39 28.93
C SER A 81 4.23 -16.47 28.08
N ILE A 82 4.09 -17.67 28.64
CA ILE A 82 3.44 -18.86 28.05
C ILE A 82 2.14 -19.14 28.82
N GLY A 83 1.35 -18.08 29.05
CA GLY A 83 -0.01 -18.19 29.57
C GLY A 83 -1.01 -18.40 28.43
N SER A 84 -2.12 -19.11 28.68
CA SER A 84 -3.13 -19.41 27.65
C SER A 84 -3.79 -18.16 27.05
N ALA A 85 -3.95 -17.09 27.85
CA ALA A 85 -4.48 -15.82 27.38
C ALA A 85 -3.50 -15.09 26.45
N GLU A 86 -2.21 -15.07 26.81
CA GLU A 86 -1.15 -14.50 25.99
C GLU A 86 -0.95 -15.29 24.69
N MET A 87 -1.08 -16.61 24.74
CA MET A 87 -1.04 -17.48 23.56
C MET A 87 -2.16 -17.14 22.57
N ASN A 88 -3.40 -17.01 23.05
CA ASN A 88 -4.53 -16.62 22.21
C ASN A 88 -4.32 -15.23 21.59
N ASN A 89 -3.83 -14.27 22.37
CA ASN A 89 -3.54 -12.93 21.89
C ASN A 89 -2.44 -12.91 20.81
N GLN A 90 -1.39 -13.72 20.97
CA GLN A 90 -0.34 -13.85 19.96
C GLN A 90 -0.87 -14.44 18.65
N ALA A 91 -1.74 -15.46 18.73
CA ALA A 91 -2.38 -16.04 17.54
C ALA A 91 -3.24 -15.00 16.79
N ILE A 92 -4.05 -14.22 17.53
CA ILE A 92 -4.85 -13.13 16.95
C ILE A 92 -3.95 -12.08 16.27
N MET A 93 -2.83 -11.72 16.88
CA MET A 93 -1.88 -10.77 16.29
C MET A 93 -1.22 -11.31 15.01
N LEU A 94 -0.87 -12.60 14.99
CA LEU A 94 -0.34 -13.25 13.79
C LEU A 94 -1.36 -13.32 12.66
N GLU A 95 -2.61 -13.62 12.98
CA GLU A 95 -3.72 -13.61 12.02
C GLU A 95 -3.95 -12.20 11.45
N ASP A 96 -3.94 -11.16 12.30
CA ASP A 96 -4.03 -9.77 11.85
C ASP A 96 -2.88 -9.41 10.89
N ILE A 97 -1.63 -9.78 11.23
CA ILE A 97 -0.48 -9.60 10.34
C ILE A 97 -0.72 -10.28 8.98
N GLN A 98 -1.15 -11.54 8.97
CA GLN A 98 -1.40 -12.29 7.75
C GLN A 98 -2.51 -11.66 6.90
N ASN A 99 -3.61 -11.23 7.53
CA ASN A 99 -4.73 -10.58 6.87
C ASN A 99 -4.33 -9.23 6.25
N LYS A 100 -3.57 -8.40 6.98
CA LYS A 100 -3.03 -7.14 6.45
C LYS A 100 -2.06 -7.39 5.30
N ASN A 101 -1.19 -8.40 5.43
CA ASN A 101 -0.24 -8.77 4.39
C ASN A 101 -0.96 -9.28 3.12
N PHE A 102 -2.03 -10.06 3.28
CA PHE A 102 -2.88 -10.50 2.18
C PHE A 102 -3.56 -9.32 1.49
N ARG A 103 -4.11 -8.36 2.24
CA ARG A 103 -4.70 -7.14 1.67
C ARG A 103 -3.69 -6.36 0.83
N ILE A 104 -2.44 -6.22 1.30
CA ILE A 104 -1.36 -5.59 0.53
C ILE A 104 -1.09 -6.38 -0.76
N ARG A 105 -1.02 -7.72 -0.72
CA ARG A 105 -0.84 -8.57 -1.91
C ARG A 105 -1.93 -8.33 -2.96
N GLU A 106 -3.18 -8.21 -2.54
CA GLU A 106 -4.30 -7.96 -3.45
C GLU A 106 -4.18 -6.59 -4.12
N ILE A 107 -3.86 -5.53 -3.36
CA ILE A 107 -3.63 -4.18 -3.93
C ILE A 107 -2.49 -4.20 -4.96
N ILE A 108 -1.40 -4.92 -4.65
CA ILE A 108 -0.25 -5.07 -5.56
C ILE A 108 -0.65 -5.83 -6.83
N LYS A 109 -1.40 -6.93 -6.72
CA LYS A 109 -1.85 -7.74 -7.87
C LYS A 109 -2.80 -6.97 -8.79
N GLU A 110 -3.72 -6.21 -8.21
CA GLU A 110 -4.65 -5.36 -8.98
C GLU A 110 -3.92 -4.26 -9.76
N GLN A 111 -2.74 -3.85 -9.26
CA GLN A 111 -1.97 -2.79 -9.88
C GLN A 111 -0.97 -3.35 -10.91
N LYS A 112 -1.31 -3.23 -12.20
CA LYS A 112 -0.41 -3.56 -13.33
C LYS A 112 0.78 -2.59 -13.52
N SER A 113 1.16 -1.82 -12.49
CA SER A 113 2.22 -0.82 -12.61
C SER A 113 3.58 -1.46 -12.38
N GLU A 114 4.49 -1.31 -13.33
CA GLU A 114 5.90 -1.74 -13.20
C GLU A 114 6.75 -0.80 -12.32
N ALA A 115 6.13 0.18 -11.63
CA ALA A 115 6.88 1.11 -10.80
C ALA A 115 7.67 0.36 -9.71
N SER A 116 8.95 0.71 -9.57
CA SER A 116 9.90 0.09 -8.64
C SER A 116 9.39 0.02 -7.19
N SER A 117 8.54 0.97 -6.78
CA SER A 117 7.88 0.96 -5.47
C SER A 117 7.04 -0.30 -5.22
N PHE A 118 6.32 -0.80 -6.23
CA PHE A 118 5.48 -1.99 -6.08
C PHE A 118 6.31 -3.27 -6.01
N GLN A 119 7.48 -3.29 -6.66
CA GLN A 119 8.45 -4.38 -6.49
C GLN A 119 9.00 -4.41 -5.06
N LEU A 120 9.32 -3.24 -4.50
CA LEU A 120 9.72 -3.13 -3.09
C LEU A 120 8.61 -3.61 -2.15
N TYR A 121 7.37 -3.16 -2.35
CA TYR A 121 6.25 -3.63 -1.53
C TYR A 121 6.05 -5.13 -1.64
N LYS A 122 6.17 -5.71 -2.85
CA LYS A 122 6.10 -7.16 -3.05
C LYS A 122 7.16 -7.88 -2.21
N LYS A 123 8.42 -7.42 -2.28
CA LYS A 123 9.51 -7.97 -1.47
C LYS A 123 9.21 -7.88 0.03
N MET A 124 8.81 -6.70 0.52
CA MET A 124 8.45 -6.52 1.94
C MET A 124 7.32 -7.45 2.37
N THR A 125 6.35 -7.69 1.49
CA THR A 125 5.22 -8.59 1.74
C THR A 125 5.65 -10.05 1.84
N ASP A 126 6.67 -10.45 1.08
CA ASP A 126 7.30 -11.78 1.17
C ASP A 126 8.13 -11.90 2.46
N ASP A 127 8.86 -10.84 2.84
CA ASP A 127 9.61 -10.79 4.10
C ASP A 127 8.67 -10.88 5.32
N VAL A 128 7.52 -10.17 5.31
CA VAL A 128 6.50 -10.27 6.36
C VAL A 128 5.94 -11.68 6.49
N ALA A 129 5.70 -12.37 5.36
CA ALA A 129 5.20 -13.74 5.39
C ALA A 129 6.21 -14.71 6.02
N GLN A 130 7.49 -14.55 5.69
CA GLN A 130 8.58 -15.32 6.30
C GLN A 130 8.69 -15.02 7.80
N MET A 131 8.66 -13.75 8.20
CA MET A 131 8.72 -13.35 9.61
C MET A 131 7.55 -13.91 10.41
N ALA A 132 6.32 -13.89 9.87
CA ALA A 132 5.15 -14.46 10.52
C ALA A 132 5.30 -15.99 10.71
N SER A 133 5.82 -16.70 9.69
CA SER A 133 6.09 -18.14 9.78
C SER A 133 7.17 -18.49 10.80
N ILE A 134 8.24 -17.68 10.88
CA ILE A 134 9.29 -17.84 11.89
C ILE A 134 8.71 -17.62 13.29
N GLN A 135 7.87 -16.60 13.45
CA GLN A 135 7.24 -16.29 14.74
C GLN A 135 6.28 -17.40 15.21
N ASP A 136 5.49 -17.96 14.30
CA ASP A 136 4.62 -19.11 14.59
C ASP A 136 5.44 -20.36 14.98
N SER A 137 6.54 -20.62 14.27
CA SER A 137 7.46 -21.71 14.61
C SER A 137 8.10 -21.51 15.99
N LEU A 138 8.57 -20.29 16.29
CA LEU A 138 9.14 -19.92 17.59
C LEU A 138 8.12 -20.11 18.72
N PHE A 139 6.87 -19.78 18.47
CA PHE A 139 5.77 -20.00 19.41
C PHE A 139 5.58 -21.48 19.71
N GLY A 140 5.50 -22.32 18.67
CA GLY A 140 5.40 -23.77 18.82
C GLY A 140 6.57 -24.35 19.62
N THR A 141 7.80 -23.92 19.33
CA THR A 141 8.99 -24.36 20.06
C THR A 141 8.96 -23.92 21.54
N LYS A 142 8.58 -22.67 21.83
CA LYS A 142 8.46 -22.18 23.22
C LYS A 142 7.43 -23.01 24.01
N PHE A 143 6.30 -23.32 23.40
CA PHE A 143 5.28 -24.15 24.04
C PHE A 143 5.80 -25.56 24.36
N GLN A 144 6.49 -26.19 23.41
CA GLN A 144 7.12 -27.50 23.64
C GLN A 144 8.15 -27.47 24.77
N ILE A 145 9.01 -26.45 24.82
CA ILE A 145 9.99 -26.27 25.91
C ILE A 145 9.30 -26.14 27.26
N ALA A 146 8.24 -25.35 27.36
CA ALA A 146 7.49 -25.18 28.62
C ALA A 146 6.84 -26.48 29.08
N ASN A 147 6.26 -27.25 28.15
CA ASN A 147 5.67 -28.54 28.46
C ASN A 147 6.73 -29.55 28.94
N LEU A 148 7.88 -29.63 28.26
CA LEU A 148 9.01 -30.47 28.67
C LEU A 148 9.54 -30.08 30.06
N LYS A 149 9.66 -28.77 30.33
CA LYS A 149 10.07 -28.27 31.66
C LYS A 149 9.09 -28.70 32.75
N SER A 150 7.78 -28.57 32.50
CA SER A 150 6.74 -29.01 33.43
C SER A 150 6.81 -30.52 33.71
N GLN A 151 7.00 -31.34 32.67
CA GLN A 151 7.16 -32.79 32.81
C GLN A 151 8.42 -33.15 33.60
N LEU A 152 9.54 -32.46 33.34
CA LEU A 152 10.79 -32.66 34.07
C LEU A 152 10.65 -32.30 35.56
N GLU A 153 9.99 -31.17 35.87
CA GLU A 153 9.71 -30.77 37.25
C GLU A 153 8.81 -31.78 37.96
N SER A 154 7.79 -32.31 37.29
CA SER A 154 6.91 -33.37 37.82
C SER A 154 7.68 -34.67 38.10
N CYS A 155 8.57 -35.06 37.18
CA CYS A 155 9.45 -36.22 37.36
C CYS A 155 10.39 -36.03 38.56
N LEU A 156 11.03 -34.86 38.67
CA LEU A 156 11.90 -34.52 39.81
C LEU A 156 11.14 -34.56 41.14
N ARG A 157 9.93 -34.00 41.20
CA ARG A 157 9.08 -34.06 42.41
C ARG A 157 8.73 -35.49 42.78
N THR A 158 8.36 -36.31 41.81
CA THR A 158 8.02 -37.73 42.01
C THR A 158 9.24 -38.51 42.50
N ASN A 159 10.42 -38.27 41.90
CA ASN A 159 11.67 -38.92 42.31
C ASN A 159 12.11 -38.51 43.72
N GLN A 160 11.99 -37.22 44.05
CA GLN A 160 12.26 -36.74 45.42
C GLN A 160 11.29 -37.33 46.44
N ALA A 161 10.00 -37.45 46.09
CA ALA A 161 9.00 -38.09 46.95
C ALA A 161 9.31 -39.58 47.15
N ALA A 162 9.68 -40.30 46.08
CA ALA A 162 10.11 -41.70 46.16
C ALA A 162 11.38 -41.87 47.01
N THR A 163 12.38 -41.00 46.82
CA THR A 163 13.62 -40.98 47.62
C THR A 163 13.33 -40.72 49.10
N LYS A 164 12.43 -39.79 49.42
CA LYS A 164 11.98 -39.54 50.80
C LYS A 164 11.29 -40.77 51.40
N LYS A 165 10.40 -41.44 50.65
CA LYS A 165 9.75 -42.68 51.09
C LYS A 165 10.76 -43.79 51.37
N LEU A 166 11.71 -44.01 50.46
CA LEU A 166 12.81 -44.98 50.60
C LEU A 166 13.66 -44.69 51.86
N LYS A 167 14.07 -43.43 52.07
CA LYS A 167 14.84 -43.03 53.25
C LYS A 167 14.06 -43.18 54.56
N SER A 168 12.74 -43.04 54.53
CA SER A 168 11.88 -43.23 55.71
C SER A 168 11.51 -44.68 56.02
N GLY A 169 11.91 -45.64 55.17
CA GLY A 169 11.63 -47.08 55.37
C GLY A 169 10.14 -47.46 55.28
N ILE A 170 9.27 -46.56 54.83
CA ILE A 170 7.83 -46.80 54.72
C ILE A 170 7.56 -47.54 53.40
N PHE A 171 7.67 -48.86 53.44
CA PHE A 171 7.20 -49.76 52.40
C PHE A 171 5.87 -50.37 52.85
N LYS A 172 4.76 -49.73 52.47
CA LYS A 172 3.43 -50.33 52.48
C LYS A 172 2.84 -50.14 51.10
#